data_AF-A0A0A9G9Q7-F1
#
_entry.id   AF-A0A0A9G9Q7-F1
#
_cell.length_a   1.000
_cell.length_b   1.000
_cell.length_c   1.000
_cell.angle_alpha   90.00
_cell.angle_beta   90.00
_cell.angle_gamma   90.00
#
_symmetry.space_group_name_H-M   'P 1'
#
loop_
_entity.id
_entity.type
_entity.pdbx_description
1 polymer ?
#
loop_
_entity_poly.entity_id
_entity_poly.type
_entity_poly.pdbx_seq_one_letter_code
_entity_poly.pdbx_strand_id
1 'polypeptide(L)'
;MIDRWNRGRSMGRELDRLNRSICSKLPVHVAEGKKRPDVPIQAAKLASEGGIILRQHIPILPHWKEYKKDQSHLKDYMGKVKVHVTLNTNSKSVTDACADLLKSRQQQMRYRLKKTHFDGIPANQVRATSPLSSMTDNQWRALVDMWSDSKHKDKCVKNKANREKVQFQQKTGSRCYIAHCHALRQDKYKDEQPTAFDLFKDCHCSSNTGFTEPVKKAIADMEAIMTEPIEDGQQPKSATEAISQVLPSAKFLQNISLESAAPKKSCKAAVDARVQELEGALEIEKQGATNLREQLDGQQQELDNLKKQVQDSEAKNAKHQEEIDILKTSEEAKKASEETNTFLRRLLCPEKV
;
A
#
# COMPACT_ATOMS: atom_id res chain seq x y z
N MET A 1 -36.16 -21.56 22.42
CA MET A 1 -34.87 -21.25 23.08
C MET A 1 -34.25 -20.07 22.37
N ILE A 2 -34.21 -18.90 23.03
CA ILE A 2 -33.63 -17.68 22.46
C ILE A 2 -32.12 -17.87 22.46
N ASP A 3 -31.51 -17.96 21.27
CA ASP A 3 -30.06 -17.94 21.06
C ASP A 3 -29.52 -16.65 21.68
N ARG A 4 -29.17 -16.71 22.97
CA ARG A 4 -28.39 -15.66 23.59
C ARG A 4 -27.01 -15.77 22.94
N TRP A 5 -26.66 -14.75 22.16
CA TRP A 5 -25.32 -14.46 21.63
C TRP A 5 -24.32 -14.19 22.77
N ASN A 6 -24.18 -15.17 23.67
CA ASN A 6 -23.56 -15.10 24.97
C ASN A 6 -22.04 -15.10 24.82
N ARG A 7 -21.42 -13.95 25.09
CA ARG A 7 -20.35 -14.01 26.09
C ARG A 7 -21.00 -14.54 27.38
N GLY A 8 -20.30 -15.38 28.13
CA GLY A 8 -20.86 -16.13 29.27
C GLY A 8 -21.42 -15.25 30.41
N ARG A 9 -21.67 -15.86 31.57
CA ARG A 9 -22.23 -15.18 32.77
C ARG A 9 -21.54 -13.86 33.15
N SER A 10 -20.32 -13.59 32.67
CA SER A 10 -19.49 -12.42 32.95
C SER A 10 -19.73 -11.16 32.09
N MET A 11 -20.68 -11.13 31.13
CA MET A 11 -20.97 -9.91 30.35
C MET A 11 -21.30 -8.71 31.25
N GLY A 12 -20.67 -7.55 31.01
CA GLY A 12 -20.90 -6.30 31.74
C GLY A 12 -20.38 -6.29 33.18
N ARG A 13 -20.24 -7.48 33.82
CA ARG A 13 -19.91 -7.61 35.24
C ARG A 13 -18.61 -6.95 35.65
N GLU A 14 -17.61 -6.90 34.76
CA GLU A 14 -16.34 -6.26 35.10
C GLU A 14 -16.47 -4.74 35.24
N LEU A 15 -17.24 -4.08 34.36
CA LEU A 15 -17.49 -2.65 34.53
C LEU A 15 -18.35 -2.41 35.77
N ASP A 16 -19.37 -3.25 36.00
CA ASP A 16 -20.20 -3.14 37.20
C ASP A 16 -19.41 -3.33 38.50
N ARG A 17 -18.41 -4.22 38.51
CA ARG A 17 -17.50 -4.41 39.65
C ARG A 17 -16.61 -3.16 39.84
N LEU A 18 -16.06 -2.63 38.75
CA LEU A 18 -15.23 -1.44 38.79
C LEU A 18 -16.01 -0.22 39.31
N ASN A 19 -17.21 0.02 38.75
CA ASN A 19 -18.06 1.12 39.18
C ASN A 19 -18.49 0.98 40.65
N ARG A 20 -18.72 -0.25 41.13
CA ARG A 20 -18.98 -0.52 42.56
C ARG A 20 -17.77 -0.23 43.44
N SER A 21 -16.57 -0.61 43.00
CA SER A 21 -15.34 -0.36 43.75
C SER A 21 -14.97 1.12 43.86
N ILE A 22 -15.31 1.93 42.84
CA ILE A 22 -15.01 3.37 42.79
C ILE A 22 -16.23 4.20 43.24
N CYS A 23 -17.34 3.54 43.64
CA CYS A 23 -18.62 4.16 44.01
C CYS A 23 -19.15 5.21 43.01
N SER A 24 -18.74 5.12 41.74
CA SER A 24 -19.06 6.07 40.69
C SER A 24 -18.92 5.44 39.31
N LYS A 25 -19.50 6.06 38.29
CA LYS A 25 -19.37 5.58 36.90
C LYS A 25 -18.00 5.98 36.36
N LEU A 26 -17.32 5.03 35.69
CA LEU A 26 -16.04 5.30 35.03
C LEU A 26 -16.11 6.53 34.10
N PRO A 27 -15.33 7.59 34.36
CA PRO A 27 -15.21 8.73 33.47
C PRO A 27 -14.45 8.33 32.20
N VAL A 28 -15.02 8.68 31.05
CA VAL A 28 -14.42 8.42 29.75
C VAL A 28 -14.23 9.74 29.01
N HIS A 29 -12.96 10.06 28.75
CA HIS A 29 -12.57 11.24 28.00
C HIS A 29 -12.11 10.83 26.59
N VAL A 30 -12.58 11.55 25.57
CA VAL A 30 -12.14 11.37 24.18
C VAL A 30 -11.66 12.72 23.66
N ALA A 31 -10.35 12.82 23.42
CA ALA A 31 -9.73 14.00 22.84
C ALA A 31 -10.27 14.28 21.42
N GLU A 32 -10.23 15.54 21.02
CA GLU A 32 -10.72 15.96 19.70
C GLU A 32 -9.96 15.25 18.57
N GLY A 33 -10.69 14.83 17.54
CA GLY A 33 -10.13 14.08 16.40
C GLY A 33 -9.76 12.62 16.67
N LYS A 34 -9.76 12.15 17.93
CA LYS A 34 -9.47 10.76 18.27
C LYS A 34 -10.73 9.89 18.23
N LYS A 35 -10.57 8.64 17.79
CA LYS A 35 -11.66 7.65 17.71
C LYS A 35 -11.90 6.89 19.01
N ARG A 36 -10.95 6.92 19.92
CA ARG A 36 -10.94 6.16 21.17
C ARG A 36 -10.31 7.04 22.27
N PRO A 37 -10.66 6.80 23.54
CA PRO A 37 -9.89 7.32 24.67
C PRO A 37 -8.43 6.88 24.58
N ASP A 38 -7.51 7.74 25.01
CA ASP A 38 -6.08 7.40 25.08
C ASP A 38 -5.80 6.43 26.23
N VAL A 39 -6.52 6.60 27.35
CA VAL A 39 -6.38 5.74 28.53
C VAL A 39 -6.89 4.32 28.22
N PRO A 40 -6.04 3.27 28.31
CA PRO A 40 -6.39 1.92 27.88
C PRO A 40 -7.63 1.32 28.57
N ILE A 41 -7.79 1.54 29.88
CA ILE A 41 -8.94 1.01 30.63
C ILE A 41 -10.26 1.67 30.17
N GLN A 42 -10.27 2.98 29.93
CA GLN A 42 -11.43 3.71 29.44
C GLN A 42 -11.82 3.21 28.04
N ALA A 43 -10.84 3.06 27.14
CA ALA A 43 -11.05 2.56 25.79
C ALA A 43 -11.62 1.13 25.79
N ALA A 44 -11.06 0.24 26.62
CA ALA A 44 -11.49 -1.15 26.71
C ALA A 44 -12.92 -1.30 27.25
N LYS A 45 -13.25 -0.57 28.32
CA LYS A 45 -14.59 -0.63 28.94
C LYS A 45 -15.65 0.00 28.04
N LEU A 46 -15.40 1.19 27.48
CA LEU A 46 -16.30 1.82 26.51
C LEU A 46 -16.58 0.90 25.31
N ALA A 47 -15.52 0.29 24.74
CA ALA A 47 -15.66 -0.58 23.58
C ALA A 47 -16.37 -1.91 23.88
N SER A 48 -16.34 -2.35 25.14
CA SER A 48 -17.01 -3.57 25.60
C SER A 48 -18.49 -3.33 25.85
N GLU A 49 -18.84 -2.28 26.59
CA GLU A 49 -20.23 -1.90 26.86
C GLU A 49 -20.97 -1.49 25.59
N GLY A 50 -20.34 -0.67 24.74
CA GLY A 50 -20.89 -0.35 23.44
C GLY A 50 -21.15 -1.60 22.59
N GLY A 51 -20.29 -2.62 22.71
CA GLY A 51 -20.52 -3.91 22.09
C GLY A 51 -21.75 -4.65 22.66
N ILE A 52 -21.96 -4.60 23.98
CA ILE A 52 -23.11 -5.26 24.65
C ILE A 52 -24.41 -4.60 24.22
N ILE A 53 -24.48 -3.26 24.32
CA ILE A 53 -25.66 -2.47 23.98
C ILE A 53 -26.06 -2.69 22.52
N LEU A 54 -25.09 -2.67 21.60
CA LEU A 54 -25.37 -2.92 20.19
C LEU A 54 -26.02 -4.28 19.97
N ARG A 55 -25.51 -5.33 20.62
CA ARG A 55 -26.03 -6.70 20.44
C ARG A 55 -27.45 -6.89 20.99
N GLN A 56 -27.79 -6.16 22.05
CA GLN A 56 -29.06 -6.35 22.75
C GLN A 56 -30.17 -5.42 22.28
N HIS A 57 -29.82 -4.23 21.79
CA HIS A 57 -30.79 -3.16 21.63
C HIS A 57 -30.79 -2.47 20.28
N ILE A 58 -29.69 -2.55 19.52
CA ILE A 58 -29.58 -1.82 18.26
C ILE A 58 -29.86 -2.76 17.08
N PRO A 59 -30.76 -2.40 16.15
CA PRO A 59 -31.00 -3.20 14.95
C PRO A 59 -29.75 -3.21 14.06
N ILE A 60 -29.55 -4.30 13.32
CA ILE A 60 -28.42 -4.47 12.40
C ILE A 60 -28.89 -4.22 10.97
N LEU A 61 -28.51 -3.08 10.40
CA LEU A 61 -28.98 -2.65 9.06
C LEU A 61 -27.98 -3.00 7.94
N PRO A 62 -28.44 -3.17 6.69
CA PRO A 62 -27.57 -3.44 5.54
C PRO A 62 -26.46 -2.40 5.35
N HIS A 63 -26.78 -1.11 5.40
CA HIS A 63 -25.82 -0.05 5.12
C HIS A 63 -25.69 1.02 6.23
N TRP A 64 -24.46 1.52 6.42
CA TRP A 64 -24.19 2.63 7.35
C TRP A 64 -24.97 3.91 7.02
N LYS A 65 -25.35 4.09 5.74
CA LYS A 65 -26.15 5.23 5.30
C LYS A 65 -27.52 5.27 5.98
N GLU A 66 -28.09 4.12 6.34
CA GLU A 66 -29.40 4.05 6.98
C GLU A 66 -29.34 4.61 8.42
N TYR A 67 -28.28 4.27 9.18
CA TYR A 67 -28.01 4.87 10.48
C TYR A 67 -27.72 6.39 10.42
N LYS A 68 -27.29 6.90 9.27
CA LYS A 68 -27.11 8.36 9.09
C LYS A 68 -28.41 9.08 8.79
N LYS A 69 -29.34 8.41 8.09
CA LYS A 69 -30.67 8.93 7.79
C LYS A 69 -31.49 9.04 9.07
N ASP A 70 -31.43 8.01 9.91
CA ASP A 70 -32.10 8.00 11.20
C ASP A 70 -31.10 8.17 12.36
N GLN A 71 -31.00 9.40 12.87
CA GLN A 71 -30.17 9.71 14.03
C GLN A 71 -30.67 9.06 15.32
N SER A 72 -31.90 8.54 15.36
CA SER A 72 -32.48 7.90 16.54
C SER A 72 -31.60 6.74 17.02
N HIS A 73 -31.06 5.93 16.10
CA HIS A 73 -30.21 4.79 16.44
C HIS A 73 -28.93 5.18 17.16
N LEU A 74 -28.27 6.26 16.72
CA LEU A 74 -27.05 6.74 17.38
C LEU A 74 -27.37 7.39 18.74
N LYS A 75 -28.45 8.18 18.81
CA LYS A 75 -28.91 8.81 20.06
C LYS A 75 -29.29 7.76 21.10
N ASP A 76 -30.05 6.74 20.70
CA ASP A 76 -30.46 5.62 21.54
C ASP A 76 -29.25 4.82 22.04
N TYR A 77 -28.32 4.50 21.14
CA TYR A 77 -27.06 3.85 21.49
C TYR A 77 -26.26 4.67 22.52
N MET A 78 -26.07 5.96 22.29
CA MET A 78 -25.33 6.85 23.21
C MET A 78 -26.04 7.00 24.56
N GLY A 79 -27.38 7.12 24.54
CA GLY A 79 -28.20 7.19 25.75
C GLY A 79 -27.99 5.97 26.63
N LYS A 80 -28.04 4.76 26.02
CA LYS A 80 -27.77 3.51 26.73
C LYS A 80 -26.33 3.40 27.23
N VAL A 81 -25.34 3.87 26.45
CA VAL A 81 -23.92 3.86 26.90
C VAL A 81 -23.72 4.79 28.11
N LYS A 82 -24.34 5.98 28.12
CA LYS A 82 -24.27 6.96 29.22
C LYS A 82 -24.85 6.42 30.54
N VAL A 83 -25.71 5.40 30.49
CA VAL A 83 -26.19 4.73 31.71
C VAL A 83 -25.03 4.07 32.46
N HIS A 84 -24.04 3.50 31.76
CA HIS A 84 -22.97 2.72 32.37
C HIS A 84 -21.65 3.48 32.56
N VAL A 85 -21.38 4.49 31.75
CA VAL A 85 -20.15 5.31 31.79
C VAL A 85 -20.45 6.80 31.80
N THR A 86 -19.57 7.61 32.40
CA THR A 86 -19.72 9.07 32.38
C THR A 86 -19.14 9.61 31.06
N LEU A 87 -20.03 10.08 30.18
CA LEU A 87 -19.69 10.63 28.87
C LEU A 87 -20.29 12.04 28.70
N ASN A 88 -19.50 12.96 28.17
CA ASN A 88 -20.02 14.24 27.69
C ASN A 88 -20.66 14.05 26.30
N THR A 89 -21.94 13.72 26.28
CA THR A 89 -22.72 13.48 25.04
C THR A 89 -22.91 14.73 24.18
N ASN A 90 -22.63 15.91 24.71
CA ASN A 90 -22.71 17.17 23.97
C ASN A 90 -21.42 17.44 23.18
N SER A 91 -20.33 16.71 23.47
CA SER A 91 -19.10 16.81 22.72
C SER A 91 -19.21 16.13 21.36
N LYS A 92 -18.77 16.84 20.32
CA LYS A 92 -18.62 16.29 18.97
C LYS A 92 -17.62 15.13 18.94
N SER A 93 -16.51 15.22 19.68
CA SER A 93 -15.49 14.16 19.73
C SER A 93 -16.06 12.83 20.25
N VAL A 94 -16.89 12.90 21.30
CA VAL A 94 -17.55 11.73 21.89
C VAL A 94 -18.60 11.16 20.95
N THR A 95 -19.38 12.02 20.29
CA THR A 95 -20.38 11.61 19.30
C THR A 95 -19.74 10.87 18.14
N ASP A 96 -18.65 11.41 17.58
CA ASP A 96 -17.91 10.79 16.48
C ASP A 96 -17.27 9.46 16.90
N ALA A 97 -16.68 9.38 18.10
CA ALA A 97 -16.10 8.15 18.62
C ALA A 97 -17.17 7.05 18.85
N CYS A 98 -18.33 7.42 19.38
CA CYS A 98 -19.48 6.52 19.54
C CYS A 98 -20.02 6.03 18.19
N ALA A 99 -20.12 6.92 17.19
CA ALA A 99 -20.51 6.56 15.84
C ALA A 99 -19.51 5.57 15.20
N ASP A 100 -18.21 5.78 15.39
CA ASP A 100 -17.18 4.87 14.90
C ASP A 100 -17.19 3.51 15.64
N LEU A 101 -17.46 3.49 16.95
CA LEU A 101 -17.71 2.26 17.70
C LEU A 101 -18.91 1.51 17.12
N LEU A 102 -20.05 2.18 16.98
CA LEU A 102 -21.28 1.59 16.47
C LEU A 102 -21.07 1.01 15.07
N LYS A 103 -20.47 1.79 14.16
CA LYS A 103 -20.19 1.39 12.78
C LYS A 103 -19.33 0.13 12.70
N SER A 104 -18.22 0.09 13.43
CA SER A 104 -17.30 -1.05 13.40
C SER A 104 -17.92 -2.32 13.99
N ARG A 105 -18.65 -2.18 15.11
CA ARG A 105 -19.34 -3.29 15.77
C ARG A 105 -20.50 -3.84 14.95
N GLN A 106 -21.25 -2.97 14.29
CA GLN A 106 -22.34 -3.34 13.39
C GLN A 106 -21.84 -4.23 12.25
N GLN A 107 -20.72 -3.86 11.64
CA GLN A 107 -20.10 -4.66 10.56
C GLN A 107 -19.70 -6.05 11.05
N GLN A 108 -19.13 -6.14 12.26
CA GLN A 108 -18.76 -7.41 12.89
C GLN A 108 -20.00 -8.27 13.17
N MET A 109 -21.08 -7.67 13.68
CA MET A 109 -22.34 -8.38 13.92
C MET A 109 -22.96 -8.89 12.63
N ARG A 110 -22.99 -8.05 11.59
CA ARG A 110 -23.47 -8.44 10.26
C ARG A 110 -22.67 -9.61 9.68
N TYR A 111 -21.34 -9.59 9.81
CA TYR A 111 -20.49 -10.71 9.39
C TYR A 111 -20.84 -12.00 10.15
N ARG A 112 -21.01 -11.93 11.48
CA ARG A 112 -21.37 -13.10 12.28
C ARG A 112 -22.75 -13.64 11.91
N LEU A 113 -23.73 -12.76 11.72
CA LEU A 113 -25.08 -13.15 11.29
C LEU A 113 -25.04 -13.88 9.95
N LYS A 114 -24.29 -13.33 8.98
CA LYS A 114 -24.09 -13.97 7.69
C LYS A 114 -23.46 -15.35 7.83
N LYS A 115 -22.38 -15.46 8.62
CA LYS A 115 -21.66 -16.72 8.83
C LYS A 115 -22.54 -17.82 9.45
N THR A 116 -23.41 -17.47 10.39
CA THR A 116 -24.22 -18.45 11.12
C THR A 116 -25.51 -18.83 10.40
N HIS A 117 -26.13 -17.88 9.68
CA HIS A 117 -27.52 -18.04 9.21
C HIS A 117 -27.68 -17.88 7.69
N PHE A 118 -26.58 -17.73 6.93
CA PHE A 118 -26.64 -17.55 5.49
C PHE A 118 -25.54 -18.32 4.76
N ASP A 119 -24.28 -18.18 5.16
CA ASP A 119 -23.16 -18.84 4.50
C ASP A 119 -23.28 -20.37 4.63
N GLY A 120 -23.29 -21.06 3.48
CA GLY A 120 -23.41 -22.53 3.43
C GLY A 120 -24.83 -23.07 3.60
N ILE A 121 -25.84 -22.21 3.76
CA ILE A 121 -27.24 -22.61 3.86
C ILE A 121 -27.91 -22.49 2.48
N PRO A 122 -28.61 -23.53 1.98
CA PRO A 122 -29.40 -23.44 0.76
C PRO A 122 -30.44 -22.33 0.82
N ALA A 123 -30.68 -21.64 -0.30
CA ALA A 123 -31.57 -20.46 -0.32
C ALA A 123 -32.99 -20.73 0.21
N ASN A 124 -33.53 -21.93 -0.03
CA ASN A 124 -34.84 -22.37 0.47
C ASN A 124 -34.88 -22.66 1.99
N GLN A 125 -33.72 -22.77 2.63
CA GLN A 125 -33.58 -23.05 4.07
C GLN A 125 -33.13 -21.82 4.87
N VAL A 126 -32.86 -20.69 4.21
CA VAL A 126 -32.53 -19.44 4.90
C VAL A 126 -33.75 -18.98 5.69
N ARG A 127 -33.54 -18.67 6.97
CA ARG A 127 -34.62 -18.26 7.89
C ARG A 127 -35.35 -17.03 7.34
N ALA A 128 -36.68 -17.04 7.37
CA ALA A 128 -37.49 -15.86 7.03
C ALA A 128 -37.62 -14.85 8.20
N THR A 129 -37.50 -15.34 9.43
CA THR A 129 -37.63 -14.55 10.67
C THR A 129 -36.27 -14.11 11.21
N SER A 130 -36.23 -12.94 11.85
CA SER A 130 -35.05 -12.39 12.49
C SER A 130 -34.50 -13.32 13.58
N PRO A 131 -33.19 -13.63 13.56
CA PRO A 131 -32.53 -14.37 14.64
C PRO A 131 -32.25 -13.50 15.88
N LEU A 132 -32.50 -12.20 15.82
CA LEU A 132 -32.23 -11.25 16.91
C LEU A 132 -33.51 -10.56 17.37
N SER A 133 -33.70 -10.44 18.69
CA SER A 133 -34.83 -9.71 19.27
C SER A 133 -34.75 -8.20 19.06
N SER A 134 -33.57 -7.64 18.81
CA SER A 134 -33.36 -6.21 18.56
C SER A 134 -33.65 -5.79 17.11
N MET A 135 -34.08 -6.73 16.27
CA MET A 135 -34.22 -6.53 14.82
C MET A 135 -35.53 -7.15 14.34
N THR A 136 -36.23 -6.44 13.44
CA THR A 136 -37.48 -6.92 12.85
C THR A 136 -37.24 -7.89 11.69
N ASP A 137 -38.25 -8.69 11.34
CA ASP A 137 -38.16 -9.61 10.21
C ASP A 137 -37.94 -8.90 8.87
N ASN A 138 -38.48 -7.68 8.71
CA ASN A 138 -38.23 -6.84 7.53
C ASN A 138 -36.74 -6.45 7.42
N GLN A 139 -36.13 -6.05 8.55
CA GLN A 139 -34.70 -5.70 8.59
C GLN A 139 -33.81 -6.92 8.33
N TRP A 140 -34.22 -8.10 8.83
CA TRP A 140 -33.55 -9.35 8.54
C TRP A 140 -33.60 -9.71 7.04
N ARG A 141 -34.78 -9.65 6.42
CA ARG A 141 -34.94 -9.90 4.98
C ARG A 141 -34.08 -8.96 4.14
N ALA A 142 -34.02 -7.68 4.49
CA ALA A 142 -33.16 -6.72 3.80
C ALA A 142 -31.66 -7.10 3.87
N LEU A 143 -31.20 -7.76 4.95
CA LEU A 143 -29.83 -8.29 5.02
C LEU A 143 -29.63 -9.49 4.10
N VAL A 144 -30.58 -10.42 4.10
CA VAL A 144 -30.56 -11.62 3.24
C VAL A 144 -30.56 -11.23 1.76
N ASP A 145 -31.39 -10.26 1.38
CA ASP A 145 -31.46 -9.72 0.01
C ASP A 145 -30.10 -9.12 -0.40
N MET A 146 -29.52 -8.29 0.47
CA MET A 146 -28.19 -7.69 0.23
C MET A 146 -27.09 -8.75 0.09
N TRP A 147 -27.13 -9.85 0.85
CA TRP A 147 -26.14 -10.92 0.73
C TRP A 147 -26.35 -11.81 -0.50
N SER A 148 -27.58 -11.89 -0.99
CA SER A 148 -27.95 -12.68 -2.17
C SER A 148 -27.59 -11.97 -3.47
N ASP A 149 -27.59 -10.63 -3.47
CA ASP A 149 -27.20 -9.77 -4.59
C ASP A 149 -25.83 -10.14 -5.18
N SER A 150 -25.80 -10.35 -6.50
CA SER A 150 -24.58 -10.72 -7.24
C SER A 150 -23.50 -9.65 -7.11
N LYS A 151 -23.87 -8.36 -7.20
CA LYS A 151 -22.90 -7.27 -7.11
C LYS A 151 -22.23 -7.21 -5.74
N HIS A 152 -22.99 -7.52 -4.68
CA HIS A 152 -22.43 -7.65 -3.33
C HIS A 152 -21.43 -8.82 -3.24
N LYS A 153 -21.77 -9.99 -3.81
CA LYS A 153 -20.90 -11.18 -3.82
C LYS A 153 -19.58 -10.89 -4.53
N ASP A 154 -19.61 -10.28 -5.71
CA ASP A 154 -18.40 -9.91 -6.46
C ASP A 154 -17.50 -8.97 -5.68
N LYS A 155 -18.10 -7.98 -5.02
CA LYS A 155 -17.38 -7.05 -4.14
C LYS A 155 -16.75 -7.76 -2.95
N CYS A 156 -17.43 -8.76 -2.37
CA CYS A 156 -16.88 -9.58 -1.29
C CYS A 156 -15.66 -10.36 -1.74
N VAL A 157 -15.70 -11.00 -2.92
CA VAL A 157 -14.56 -11.75 -3.48
C VAL A 157 -13.36 -10.84 -3.71
N LYS A 158 -13.56 -9.68 -4.37
CA LYS A 158 -12.49 -8.69 -4.57
C LYS A 158 -11.89 -8.20 -3.25
N ASN A 159 -12.73 -7.93 -2.25
CA ASN A 159 -12.25 -7.51 -0.93
C ASN A 159 -11.48 -8.61 -0.19
N LYS A 160 -11.83 -9.88 -0.39
CA LYS A 160 -11.09 -11.01 0.17
C LYS A 160 -9.68 -11.10 -0.44
N ALA A 161 -9.59 -11.08 -1.77
CA ALA A 161 -8.31 -11.05 -2.48
C ALA A 161 -7.44 -9.85 -2.06
N ASN A 162 -8.04 -8.67 -1.85
CA ASN A 162 -7.30 -7.50 -1.36
C ASN A 162 -6.81 -7.65 0.08
N ARG A 163 -7.55 -8.36 0.94
CA ARG A 163 -7.12 -8.63 2.33
C ARG A 163 -5.97 -9.64 2.39
N GLU A 164 -5.95 -10.60 1.48
CA GLU A 164 -4.86 -11.58 1.37
C GLU A 164 -3.51 -10.93 1.01
N LYS A 165 -3.53 -9.75 0.37
CA LYS A 165 -2.34 -8.94 0.06
C LYS A 165 -1.76 -8.16 1.26
N VAL A 166 -2.42 -8.17 2.43
CA VAL A 166 -1.96 -7.40 3.60
C VAL A 166 -0.77 -8.12 4.25
N GLN A 167 0.42 -7.54 4.08
CA GLN A 167 1.70 -8.12 4.53
C GLN A 167 1.98 -7.90 6.03
N PHE A 168 1.68 -6.72 6.57
CA PHE A 168 2.03 -6.33 7.95
C PHE A 168 0.80 -6.34 8.86
N GLN A 169 0.52 -7.51 9.45
CA GLN A 169 -0.59 -7.67 10.39
C GLN A 169 -0.19 -7.19 11.79
N GLN A 170 -1.04 -6.36 12.40
CA GLN A 170 -0.87 -5.93 13.79
C GLN A 170 -0.92 -7.12 14.76
N LYS A 171 -0.02 -7.15 15.76
CA LYS A 171 0.09 -8.21 16.78
C LYS A 171 -0.16 -7.74 18.21
N THR A 172 -0.81 -6.60 18.40
CA THR A 172 -1.08 -5.97 19.71
C THR A 172 -2.28 -6.54 20.48
N GLY A 173 -2.81 -7.69 20.05
CA GLY A 173 -3.97 -8.35 20.66
C GLY A 173 -5.24 -7.49 20.63
N SER A 174 -5.87 -7.30 21.79
CA SER A 174 -7.13 -6.54 21.91
C SER A 174 -6.93 -5.02 21.95
N ARG A 175 -5.68 -4.53 22.06
CA ARG A 175 -5.37 -3.10 22.12
C ARG A 175 -5.20 -2.55 20.70
N CYS A 176 -5.74 -1.37 20.43
CA CYS A 176 -5.41 -0.63 19.20
C CYS A 176 -3.97 -0.09 19.29
N TYR A 177 -3.41 0.37 18.16
CA TYR A 177 -2.06 0.95 18.12
C TYR A 177 -1.87 2.04 19.18
N ILE A 178 -2.77 3.03 19.24
CA ILE A 178 -2.70 4.14 20.19
C ILE A 178 -2.61 3.64 21.65
N ALA A 179 -3.53 2.77 22.06
CA ALA A 179 -3.57 2.24 23.42
C ALA A 179 -2.38 1.32 23.73
N HIS A 180 -1.87 0.61 22.72
CA HIS A 180 -0.70 -0.25 22.87
C HIS A 180 0.59 0.58 23.02
N CYS A 181 0.79 1.60 22.17
CA CYS A 181 1.91 2.53 22.28
C CYS A 181 1.88 3.29 23.61
N HIS A 182 0.69 3.68 24.10
CA HIS A 182 0.56 4.30 25.43
C HIS A 182 1.03 3.35 26.54
N ALA A 183 0.62 2.08 26.51
CA ALA A 183 1.07 1.09 27.48
C ALA A 183 2.59 0.86 27.38
N LEU A 184 3.15 0.76 26.18
CA LEU A 184 4.60 0.61 25.98
C LEU A 184 5.38 1.80 26.55
N ARG A 185 4.91 3.03 26.32
CA ARG A 185 5.53 4.23 26.88
C ARG A 185 5.54 4.22 28.40
N GLN A 186 4.48 3.72 29.05
CA GLN A 186 4.43 3.66 30.51
C GLN A 186 5.25 2.49 31.09
N ASP A 187 5.13 1.30 30.49
CA ASP A 187 5.65 0.06 31.07
C ASP A 187 7.11 -0.20 30.68
N LYS A 188 7.45 -0.01 29.39
CA LYS A 188 8.74 -0.40 28.80
C LYS A 188 9.71 0.76 28.69
N TYR A 189 9.25 1.91 28.19
CA TYR A 189 10.13 3.03 27.86
C TYR A 189 10.19 4.13 28.94
N LYS A 190 9.17 4.21 29.81
CA LYS A 190 9.05 5.20 30.91
C LYS A 190 9.35 6.62 30.43
N ASP A 191 10.55 7.14 30.73
CA ASP A 191 10.97 8.51 30.41
C ASP A 191 11.69 8.63 29.06
N GLU A 192 12.10 7.51 28.45
CA GLU A 192 12.75 7.48 27.15
C GLU A 192 11.69 7.47 26.03
N GLN A 193 11.82 8.32 25.00
CA GLN A 193 10.85 8.30 23.90
C GLN A 193 11.17 7.15 22.93
N PRO A 194 10.27 6.17 22.76
CA PRO A 194 10.50 5.06 21.85
C PRO A 194 10.55 5.55 20.41
N THR A 195 11.54 5.06 19.67
CA THR A 195 11.71 5.39 18.25
C THR A 195 10.58 4.77 17.43
N ALA A 196 10.26 5.35 16.27
CA ALA A 196 9.27 4.78 15.34
C ALA A 196 9.58 3.31 14.98
N PHE A 197 10.87 2.98 14.83
CA PHE A 197 11.38 1.63 14.59
C PHE A 197 11.11 0.67 15.76
N ASP A 198 11.32 1.11 16.99
CA ASP A 198 11.03 0.33 18.18
C ASP A 198 9.53 0.02 18.30
N LEU A 199 8.69 1.03 18.08
CA LEU A 199 7.24 0.88 18.06
C LEU A 199 6.80 -0.05 16.94
N PHE A 200 7.49 -0.07 15.79
CA PHE A 200 7.21 -1.00 14.70
C PHE A 200 7.46 -2.45 15.12
N LYS A 201 8.63 -2.72 15.74
CA LYS A 201 8.96 -4.05 16.28
C LYS A 201 7.93 -4.48 17.33
N ASP A 202 7.66 -3.66 18.32
CA ASP A 202 6.74 -4.01 19.41
C ASP A 202 5.31 -4.27 18.92
N CYS A 203 4.84 -3.52 17.92
CA CYS A 203 3.48 -3.71 17.42
C CYS A 203 3.28 -4.91 16.49
N HIS A 204 4.36 -5.44 15.90
CA HIS A 204 4.34 -6.56 14.96
C HIS A 204 4.98 -7.84 15.52
N CYS A 205 5.48 -7.79 16.75
CA CYS A 205 5.92 -8.97 17.48
C CYS A 205 4.76 -9.58 18.27
N SER A 206 4.57 -10.89 18.16
CA SER A 206 3.68 -11.63 19.06
C SER A 206 4.51 -12.40 20.08
N SER A 207 4.07 -12.43 21.33
CA SER A 207 4.66 -13.28 22.38
C SER A 207 4.67 -14.78 22.00
N ASN A 208 3.72 -15.23 21.18
CA ASN A 208 3.53 -16.65 20.88
C ASN A 208 4.19 -17.06 19.56
N THR A 209 4.17 -16.17 18.55
CA THR A 209 4.64 -16.50 17.19
C THR A 209 5.85 -15.68 16.74
N GLY A 210 6.32 -14.73 17.56
CA GLY A 210 7.38 -13.80 17.18
C GLY A 210 7.03 -12.95 15.95
N PHE A 211 8.05 -12.60 15.17
CA PHE A 211 7.93 -11.86 13.91
C PHE A 211 7.59 -12.80 12.74
N THR A 212 6.68 -12.35 11.88
CA THR A 212 6.42 -13.01 10.59
C THR A 212 7.52 -12.70 9.59
N GLU A 213 7.76 -13.58 8.62
CA GLU A 213 8.80 -13.37 7.58
C GLU A 213 8.77 -12.01 6.88
N PRO A 214 7.62 -11.46 6.45
CA PRO A 214 7.58 -10.11 5.86
C PRO A 214 8.05 -9.02 6.82
N VAL A 215 7.77 -9.17 8.12
CA VAL A 215 8.18 -8.21 9.16
C VAL A 215 9.68 -8.33 9.43
N LYS A 216 10.23 -9.55 9.45
CA LYS A 216 11.69 -9.74 9.61
C LYS A 216 12.46 -9.09 8.46
N LYS A 217 12.01 -9.31 7.22
CA LYS A 217 12.61 -8.67 6.04
C LYS A 217 12.54 -7.14 6.15
N ALA A 218 11.37 -6.59 6.47
CA ALA A 218 11.22 -5.15 6.64
C ALA A 218 12.10 -4.58 7.77
N ILE A 219 12.28 -5.31 8.88
CA ILE A 219 13.19 -4.91 9.96
C ILE A 219 14.64 -4.85 9.45
N ALA A 220 15.10 -5.87 8.72
CA ALA A 220 16.45 -5.90 8.17
C ALA A 220 16.67 -4.76 7.15
N ASP A 221 15.70 -4.51 6.27
CA ASP A 221 15.76 -3.41 5.30
C ASP A 221 15.82 -2.04 6.01
N MET A 222 15.03 -1.85 7.09
CA MET A 222 15.07 -0.62 7.89
C MET A 222 16.42 -0.45 8.62
N GLU A 223 16.98 -1.53 9.17
CA GLU A 223 18.30 -1.51 9.82
C GLU A 223 19.39 -1.16 8.83
N ALA A 224 19.39 -1.76 7.63
CA ALA A 224 20.33 -1.45 6.57
C ALA A 224 20.32 0.04 6.21
N ILE A 225 19.14 0.61 5.99
CA ILE A 225 18.95 2.05 5.67
C ILE A 225 19.45 2.96 6.80
N MET A 226 19.29 2.54 8.06
CA MET A 226 19.77 3.29 9.22
C MET A 226 21.30 3.18 9.41
N THR A 227 21.92 2.13 8.88
CA THR A 227 23.37 1.86 8.98
C THR A 227 24.18 2.27 7.73
N GLU A 228 23.51 2.67 6.64
CA GLU A 228 24.19 3.12 5.41
C GLU A 228 25.17 4.28 5.72
N PRO A 229 26.47 4.15 5.40
CA PRO A 229 27.43 5.22 5.60
C PRO A 229 27.05 6.41 4.72
N ILE A 230 27.03 7.57 5.36
CA ILE A 230 26.70 8.87 4.77
C ILE A 230 27.76 9.24 3.73
N GLU A 231 27.36 9.49 2.47
CA GLU A 231 28.16 10.29 1.55
C GLU A 231 28.20 11.75 2.03
N ASP A 232 29.39 12.35 1.99
CA ASP A 232 29.78 13.62 2.62
C ASP A 232 28.64 14.66 2.80
N GLY A 233 28.26 14.89 4.06
CA GLY A 233 27.46 16.05 4.48
C GLY A 233 25.98 15.81 4.79
N GLN A 234 25.44 14.60 4.63
CA GLN A 234 24.02 14.31 4.90
C GLN A 234 23.80 13.74 6.32
N GLN A 235 22.76 14.19 7.05
CA GLN A 235 22.45 13.57 8.35
C GLN A 235 22.01 12.11 8.18
N PRO A 236 22.32 11.20 9.14
CA PRO A 236 21.85 9.81 9.07
C PRO A 236 20.33 9.77 8.95
N LYS A 237 19.81 8.91 8.07
CA LYS A 237 18.36 8.76 7.86
C LYS A 237 17.70 8.40 9.18
N SER A 238 16.72 9.21 9.59
CA SER A 238 15.97 8.97 10.83
C SER A 238 15.12 7.69 10.73
N ALA A 239 14.79 7.07 11.86
CA ALA A 239 13.95 5.88 11.87
C ALA A 239 12.56 6.08 11.25
N THR A 240 12.04 7.30 11.30
CA THR A 240 10.80 7.68 10.61
C THR A 240 10.97 7.67 9.09
N GLU A 241 12.10 8.14 8.58
CA GLU A 241 12.40 8.12 7.14
C GLU A 241 12.67 6.70 6.64
N ALA A 242 13.40 5.89 7.42
CA ALA A 242 13.61 4.48 7.10
C ALA A 242 12.28 3.72 7.02
N ILE A 243 11.35 3.94 7.96
CA ILE A 243 10.01 3.36 7.90
C ILE A 243 9.23 3.86 6.68
N SER A 244 9.29 5.15 6.35
CA SER A 244 8.59 5.69 5.18
C SER A 244 9.13 5.14 3.87
N GLN A 245 10.43 4.85 3.78
CA GLN A 245 11.05 4.24 2.60
C GLN A 245 10.70 2.75 2.46
N VAL A 246 10.74 1.98 3.55
CA VAL A 246 10.42 0.54 3.52
C VAL A 246 8.91 0.31 3.44
N LEU A 247 8.10 1.20 4.01
CA LEU A 247 6.65 1.09 4.11
C LEU A 247 5.91 2.31 3.52
N PRO A 248 6.10 2.66 2.24
CA PRO A 248 5.61 3.91 1.66
C PRO A 248 4.07 4.01 1.57
N SER A 249 3.37 2.87 1.61
CA SER A 249 1.89 2.83 1.60
C SER A 249 1.28 2.62 3.00
N ALA A 250 2.10 2.38 4.02
CA ALA A 250 1.60 2.01 5.34
C ALA A 250 1.20 3.25 6.14
N LYS A 251 -0.06 3.29 6.60
CA LYS A 251 -0.56 4.31 7.56
C LYS A 251 -0.01 4.09 8.98
N PHE A 252 1.11 3.38 9.11
CA PHE A 252 1.64 2.96 10.40
C PHE A 252 2.04 4.17 11.25
N LEU A 253 2.84 5.11 10.69
CA LEU A 253 3.28 6.33 11.38
C LEU A 253 2.11 7.20 11.87
N GLN A 254 1.06 7.34 11.05
CA GLN A 254 -0.19 8.01 11.44
C GLN A 254 -0.91 7.28 12.59
N ASN A 255 -0.97 5.94 12.54
CA ASN A 255 -1.67 5.14 13.55
C ASN A 255 -0.97 5.12 14.91
N ILE A 256 0.35 5.31 14.95
CA ILE A 256 1.14 5.44 16.18
C ILE A 256 1.27 6.90 16.66
N SER A 257 0.59 7.85 15.99
CA SER A 257 0.59 9.29 16.30
C SER A 257 1.97 9.97 16.23
N LEU A 258 2.88 9.48 15.36
CA LEU A 258 4.17 10.15 15.09
C LEU A 258 4.10 11.08 13.85
N GLU A 259 3.06 10.96 13.02
CA GLU A 259 2.74 11.93 11.97
C GLU A 259 1.43 12.65 12.30
N SER A 260 1.41 13.98 12.13
CA SER A 260 0.15 14.73 12.14
C SER A 260 -0.72 14.24 10.98
N ALA A 261 -2.02 14.06 11.23
CA ALA A 261 -2.95 13.77 10.15
C ALA A 261 -2.96 14.99 9.22
N ALA A 262 -2.25 14.90 8.09
CA ALA A 262 -2.43 15.85 7.00
C ALA A 262 -3.94 16.03 6.78
N PRO A 263 -4.42 17.28 6.63
CA PRO A 263 -5.85 17.54 6.51
C PRO A 263 -6.41 16.63 5.43
N LYS A 264 -7.52 15.95 5.72
CA LYS A 264 -8.15 14.94 4.86
C LYS A 264 -8.37 15.50 3.45
N LYS A 265 -7.36 15.44 2.59
CA LYS A 265 -7.54 15.52 1.15
C LYS A 265 -8.38 14.29 0.83
N SER A 266 -9.57 14.52 0.28
CA SER A 266 -10.48 13.45 -0.08
C SER A 266 -9.72 12.39 -0.91
N CYS A 267 -10.11 11.12 -0.84
CA CYS A 267 -9.51 10.07 -1.69
C CYS A 267 -9.48 10.44 -3.17
N LYS A 268 -10.32 11.39 -3.61
CA LYS A 268 -10.29 11.94 -4.97
C LYS A 268 -9.10 12.88 -5.16
N ALA A 269 -8.90 13.87 -4.30
CA ALA A 269 -7.78 14.82 -4.42
C ALA A 269 -6.38 14.17 -4.30
N ALA A 270 -6.24 13.09 -3.51
CA ALA A 270 -4.99 12.35 -3.43
C ALA A 270 -4.73 11.49 -4.69
N VAL A 271 -5.80 10.96 -5.31
CA VAL A 271 -5.70 10.26 -6.59
C VAL A 271 -5.44 11.25 -7.71
N ASP A 272 -6.12 12.39 -7.73
CA ASP A 272 -5.93 13.45 -8.74
C ASP A 272 -4.50 14.02 -8.69
N ALA A 273 -3.94 14.23 -7.50
CA ALA A 273 -2.53 14.66 -7.36
C ALA A 273 -1.53 13.60 -7.87
N ARG A 274 -1.79 12.31 -7.60
CA ARG A 274 -0.97 11.20 -8.10
C ARG A 274 -1.09 11.05 -9.62
N VAL A 275 -2.27 11.29 -10.18
CA VAL A 275 -2.51 11.29 -11.63
C VAL A 275 -1.75 12.44 -12.28
N GLN A 276 -1.81 13.66 -11.73
CA GLN A 276 -1.05 14.80 -12.23
C GLN A 276 0.48 14.59 -12.17
N GLU A 277 0.97 13.98 -11.10
CA GLU A 277 2.40 13.63 -10.97
C GLU A 277 2.83 12.61 -12.02
N LEU A 278 2.03 11.57 -12.26
CA LEU A 278 2.29 10.55 -13.29
C LEU A 278 2.17 11.12 -14.71
N GLU A 279 1.20 12.01 -14.96
CA GLU A 279 1.05 12.71 -16.24
C GLU A 279 2.27 13.60 -16.52
N GLY A 280 2.78 14.32 -15.51
CA GLY A 280 4.00 15.12 -15.64
C GLY A 280 5.24 14.28 -15.92
N ALA A 281 5.41 13.16 -15.21
CA ALA A 281 6.52 12.23 -15.45
C ALA A 281 6.46 11.61 -16.85
N LEU A 282 5.26 11.23 -17.31
CA LEU A 282 5.05 10.68 -18.65
C LEU A 282 5.40 11.70 -19.75
N GLU A 283 5.09 12.98 -19.54
CA GLU A 283 5.40 14.01 -20.54
C GLU A 283 6.90 14.32 -20.61
N ILE A 284 7.59 14.27 -19.48
CA ILE A 284 9.07 14.34 -19.44
C ILE A 284 9.68 13.13 -20.16
N GLU A 285 9.14 11.93 -19.93
CA GLU A 285 9.61 10.71 -20.59
C GLU A 285 9.37 10.75 -22.11
N LYS A 286 8.20 11.24 -22.57
CA LYS A 286 7.93 11.45 -23.99
C LYS A 286 8.91 12.46 -24.61
N GLN A 287 9.17 13.57 -23.94
CA GLN A 287 10.12 14.56 -24.42
C GLN A 287 11.56 14.00 -24.46
N GLY A 288 11.92 13.18 -23.47
CA GLY A 288 13.19 12.44 -23.49
C GLY A 288 13.27 11.47 -24.68
N ALA A 289 12.18 10.75 -24.97
CA ALA A 289 12.10 9.83 -26.10
C ALA A 289 12.15 10.55 -27.46
N THR A 290 11.54 11.73 -27.60
CA THR A 290 11.65 12.53 -28.84
C THR A 290 13.07 13.04 -29.03
N ASN A 291 13.71 13.55 -27.98
CA ASN A 291 15.09 14.03 -28.06
C ASN A 291 16.07 12.89 -28.43
N LEU A 292 15.88 11.70 -27.85
CA LEU A 292 16.67 10.51 -28.22
C LEU A 292 16.42 10.08 -29.67
N ARG A 293 15.18 10.20 -30.15
CA ARG A 293 14.85 9.87 -31.54
C ARG A 293 15.48 10.85 -32.53
N GLU A 294 15.47 12.15 -32.22
CA GLU A 294 16.16 13.17 -33.02
C GLU A 294 17.69 12.93 -33.05
N GLN A 295 18.28 12.52 -31.93
CA GLN A 295 19.70 12.13 -31.90
C GLN A 295 19.99 10.89 -32.75
N LEU A 296 19.13 9.87 -32.71
CA LEU A 296 19.27 8.67 -33.54
C LEU A 296 19.13 9.00 -35.02
N ASP A 297 18.18 9.86 -35.40
CA ASP A 297 18.00 10.30 -36.78
C ASP A 297 19.22 11.11 -37.26
N GLY A 298 19.80 11.95 -36.39
CA GLY A 298 21.06 12.65 -36.66
C GLY A 298 22.24 11.70 -36.88
N GLN A 299 22.41 10.70 -36.01
CA GLN A 299 23.46 9.68 -36.15
C GLN A 299 23.28 8.84 -37.42
N GLN A 300 22.04 8.53 -37.79
CA GLN A 300 21.75 7.78 -39.01
C GLN A 300 22.15 8.57 -40.26
N GLN A 301 21.89 9.88 -40.28
CA GLN A 301 22.32 10.75 -41.39
C GLN A 301 23.85 10.86 -41.48
N GLU A 302 24.55 10.93 -40.35
CA GLU A 302 26.02 10.89 -40.34
C GLU A 302 26.57 9.57 -40.88
N LEU A 303 25.98 8.44 -40.48
CA LEU A 303 26.35 7.12 -41.01
C LEU A 303 26.13 7.01 -42.51
N ASP A 304 25.01 7.52 -43.02
CA ASP A 304 24.71 7.51 -44.47
C ASP A 304 25.68 8.41 -45.25
N ASN A 305 26.05 9.57 -44.71
CA ASN A 305 27.04 10.45 -45.31
C ASN A 305 28.44 9.83 -45.33
N LEU A 306 28.87 9.23 -44.21
CA LEU A 306 30.16 8.51 -44.13
C LEU A 306 30.19 7.33 -45.09
N LYS A 307 29.10 6.55 -45.18
CA LYS A 307 29.00 5.42 -46.10
C LYS A 307 29.14 5.85 -47.55
N LYS A 308 28.51 6.95 -47.94
CA LYS A 308 28.65 7.53 -49.28
C LYS A 308 30.09 7.97 -49.56
N GLN A 309 30.73 8.61 -48.57
CA GLN A 309 32.12 9.04 -48.69
C GLN A 309 33.09 7.86 -48.83
N VAL A 310 32.85 6.75 -48.13
CA VAL A 310 33.61 5.51 -48.26
C VAL A 310 33.45 4.93 -49.66
N GLN A 311 32.21 4.82 -50.17
CA GLN A 311 31.96 4.33 -51.54
C GLN A 311 32.64 5.20 -52.61
N ASP A 312 32.59 6.52 -52.47
CA ASP A 312 33.29 7.44 -53.38
C ASP A 312 34.82 7.28 -53.29
N SER A 313 35.36 7.01 -52.10
CA SER A 313 36.79 6.75 -51.92
C SER A 313 37.21 5.39 -52.52
N GLU A 314 36.39 4.35 -52.35
CA GLU A 314 36.62 3.02 -52.92
C GLU A 314 36.57 3.08 -54.45
N ALA A 315 35.62 3.80 -55.03
CA ALA A 315 35.54 3.99 -56.48
C ALA A 315 36.77 4.74 -57.04
N LYS A 316 37.30 5.73 -56.32
CA LYS A 316 38.55 6.41 -56.69
C LYS A 316 39.75 5.46 -56.59
N ASN A 317 39.84 4.69 -55.52
CA ASN A 317 40.91 3.71 -55.33
C ASN A 317 40.89 2.63 -56.40
N ALA A 318 39.71 2.14 -56.80
CA ALA A 318 39.57 1.18 -57.90
C ALA A 318 40.08 1.74 -59.23
N LYS A 319 39.73 2.99 -59.56
CA LYS A 319 40.25 3.68 -60.76
C LYS A 319 41.76 3.86 -60.71
N HIS A 320 42.31 4.27 -59.57
CA HIS A 320 43.75 4.39 -59.41
C HIS A 320 44.45 3.02 -59.52
N GLN A 321 43.82 1.96 -59.05
CA GLN A 321 44.36 0.60 -59.19
C GLN A 321 44.37 0.14 -60.65
N GLU A 322 43.29 0.38 -61.40
CA GLU A 322 43.24 0.12 -62.84
C GLU A 322 44.34 0.90 -63.60
N GLU A 323 44.54 2.17 -63.25
CA GLU A 323 45.60 3.00 -63.86
C GLU A 323 47.01 2.47 -63.55
N ILE A 324 47.25 2.02 -62.32
CA ILE A 324 48.52 1.37 -61.92
C ILE A 324 48.74 0.08 -62.73
N ASP A 325 47.70 -0.74 -62.92
CA ASP A 325 47.81 -2.01 -63.61
C ASP A 325 48.05 -1.82 -65.13
N ILE A 326 47.44 -0.78 -65.74
CA ILE A 326 47.71 -0.37 -67.13
C ILE A 326 49.16 0.10 -67.29
N LEU A 327 49.66 0.91 -66.34
CA LEU A 327 51.04 1.39 -66.39
C LEU A 327 52.03 0.24 -66.27
N LYS A 328 51.82 -0.69 -65.34
CA LYS A 328 52.66 -1.90 -65.19
C LYS A 328 52.70 -2.75 -66.45
N THR A 329 51.55 -3.04 -67.05
CA THR A 329 51.49 -3.83 -68.30
C THR A 329 52.17 -3.13 -69.46
N SER A 330 52.07 -1.80 -69.55
CA SER A 330 52.81 -1.01 -70.54
C SER A 330 54.34 -1.06 -70.32
N GLU A 331 54.77 -1.13 -69.07
CA GLU A 331 56.18 -1.17 -68.67
C GLU A 331 56.79 -2.57 -68.92
N GLU A 332 56.03 -3.63 -68.62
CA GLU A 332 56.38 -5.01 -68.96
C GLU A 332 56.48 -5.21 -70.49
N ALA A 333 55.56 -4.63 -71.27
CA ALA A 333 55.62 -4.68 -72.73
C ALA A 333 56.85 -3.94 -73.29
N LYS A 334 57.25 -2.81 -72.68
CA LYS A 334 58.49 -2.10 -73.03
C LYS A 334 59.72 -2.94 -72.72
N LYS A 335 59.79 -3.58 -71.55
CA LYS A 335 60.88 -4.51 -71.21
C LYS A 335 60.98 -5.67 -72.19
N ALA A 336 59.86 -6.31 -72.53
CA ALA A 336 59.84 -7.40 -73.51
C ALA A 336 60.28 -6.94 -74.92
N SER A 337 59.90 -5.72 -75.33
CA SER A 337 60.38 -5.08 -76.56
C SER A 337 61.88 -4.79 -76.52
N GLU A 338 62.42 -4.34 -75.38
CA GLU A 338 63.86 -4.10 -75.21
C GLU A 338 64.66 -5.41 -75.20
N GLU A 339 64.15 -6.47 -74.58
CA GLU A 339 64.73 -7.81 -74.57
C GLU A 339 64.75 -8.43 -75.98
N THR A 340 63.65 -8.31 -76.73
CA THR A 340 63.61 -8.75 -78.13
C THR A 340 64.53 -7.92 -79.02
N ASN A 341 64.60 -6.59 -78.84
CA ASN A 341 65.52 -5.73 -79.57
C ASN A 341 67.00 -6.03 -79.25
N THR A 342 67.33 -6.33 -77.99
CA THR A 342 68.69 -6.76 -77.60
C THR A 342 69.02 -8.14 -78.16
N PHE A 343 68.08 -9.07 -78.16
CA PHE A 343 68.23 -10.38 -78.79
C PHE A 343 68.47 -10.26 -80.32
N LEU A 344 67.70 -9.42 -81.01
CA LEU A 344 67.88 -9.14 -82.43
C LEU A 344 69.23 -8.50 -82.74
N ARG A 345 69.71 -7.56 -81.90
CA ARG A 345 71.07 -7.00 -82.02
C ARG A 345 72.17 -8.07 -81.87
N ARG A 346 71.94 -9.09 -81.04
CA ARG A 346 72.87 -10.21 -80.83
C ARG A 346 72.90 -11.19 -82.01
N LEU A 347 71.78 -11.37 -82.71
CA LEU A 347 71.68 -12.21 -83.91
C LEU A 347 72.24 -11.54 -85.18
N LEU A 348 72.05 -10.23 -85.31
CA LEU A 348 72.46 -9.48 -86.51
C LEU A 348 73.93 -9.02 -86.49
N CYS A 349 74.60 -9.09 -85.34
CA CYS A 349 76.04 -8.89 -85.20
C CYS A 349 76.66 -10.15 -84.57
N PRO A 350 77.07 -11.16 -85.35
CA PRO A 350 77.93 -12.21 -84.82
C PRO A 350 79.26 -11.57 -84.42
N GLU A 351 79.67 -11.77 -83.17
CA GLU A 351 81.03 -11.51 -82.72
C GLU A 351 81.98 -12.21 -83.71
N LYS A 352 82.76 -11.39 -84.43
CA LYS A 352 83.89 -11.88 -85.20
C LYS A 352 84.94 -12.35 -84.18
N VAL A 353 85.05 -13.67 -84.05
CA VAL A 353 86.24 -14.35 -83.53
C VAL A 353 87.42 -14.08 -84.46
#